data_AF-A0A1V8SUM4-F1
#
_entry.id   AF-A0A1V8SUM4-F1
#
_cell.length_a   1.000
_cell.length_b   1.000
_cell.length_c   1.000
_cell.angle_alpha   90.00
_cell.angle_beta   90.00
_cell.angle_gamma   90.00
#
_symmetry.space_group_name_H-M   'P 1'
#
loop_
_entity.id
_entity.type
_entity.pdbx_description
1 polymer ?
#
loop_
_entity_poly.entity_id
_entity_poly.type
_entity_poly.pdbx_seq_one_letter_code
_entity_poly.pdbx_strand_id
1 'polypeptide(L)'
;MASEADQKTEVERAQEREDDDPFAPLLSLESSFYDEGYALGHAEGSTSGRIEGRLFGLSRGFEKFEEMGRLQGQASVWSARLEDPKASNASDAVSSGGILTPIKPTDRLRKQVRRLVELTDPEAVSTENSEDGVADFDERLKDAKAKGVVVSRMLGESGSVTDQGREESGKTVKGTGEMEDFGGVVKGKAKG
;
A
#
# COMPACT_ATOMS: atom_id res chain seq x y z
N MET A 1 -32.67 -5.00 70.02
CA MET A 1 -32.15 -5.58 68.76
C MET A 1 -33.18 -5.26 67.69
N ALA A 2 -33.09 -4.09 67.06
CA ALA A 2 -34.02 -3.65 66.03
C ALA A 2 -33.23 -3.14 64.82
N SER A 3 -33.45 -3.85 63.71
CA SER A 3 -33.38 -3.39 62.32
C SER A 3 -32.13 -2.64 61.85
N GLU A 4 -31.21 -3.40 61.25
CA GLU A 4 -30.07 -2.89 60.48
C GLU A 4 -30.21 -3.28 58.99
N ALA A 5 -31.45 -3.44 58.51
CA ALA A 5 -31.74 -4.01 57.19
C ALA A 5 -32.49 -3.07 56.22
N ASP A 6 -32.70 -1.78 56.54
CA ASP A 6 -33.69 -0.97 55.82
C ASP A 6 -33.19 0.41 55.39
N GLN A 7 -32.04 0.46 54.71
CA GLN A 7 -31.64 1.63 53.93
C GLN A 7 -31.09 1.20 52.57
N LYS A 8 -31.94 0.51 51.79
CA LYS A 8 -31.72 0.44 50.35
C LYS A 8 -32.02 1.82 49.77
N THR A 9 -31.06 2.41 49.07
CA THR A 9 -31.19 3.79 48.58
C THR A 9 -32.38 3.91 47.63
N GLU A 10 -33.05 5.06 47.62
CA GLU A 10 -34.25 5.28 46.78
C GLU A 10 -33.97 5.08 45.29
N VAL A 11 -32.71 5.27 44.88
CA VAL A 11 -32.19 4.97 43.54
C VAL A 11 -32.16 3.47 43.27
N GLU A 12 -31.67 2.65 44.21
CA GLU A 12 -31.68 1.19 44.08
C GLU A 12 -33.10 0.59 44.08
N ARG A 13 -34.05 1.20 44.82
CA ARG A 13 -35.47 0.78 44.80
C ARG A 13 -36.21 1.20 43.53
N ALA A 14 -35.75 2.26 42.86
CA ALA A 14 -36.28 2.67 41.57
C ALA A 14 -35.73 1.78 40.44
N GLN A 15 -34.44 1.41 40.50
CA GLN A 15 -33.84 0.44 39.59
C GLN A 15 -34.50 -0.94 39.69
N GLU A 16 -34.73 -1.48 40.90
CA GLU A 16 -35.45 -2.76 41.05
C GLU A 16 -36.87 -2.75 40.47
N ARG A 17 -37.55 -1.60 40.49
CA ARG A 17 -38.89 -1.46 39.89
C ARG A 17 -38.88 -1.38 38.37
N GLU A 18 -37.76 -0.97 37.75
CA GLU A 18 -37.58 -1.09 36.30
C GLU A 18 -37.20 -2.52 35.90
N ASP A 19 -36.40 -3.21 36.72
CA ASP A 19 -36.03 -4.62 36.48
C ASP A 19 -37.23 -5.59 36.63
N ASP A 20 -38.25 -5.22 37.40
CA ASP A 20 -39.52 -5.96 37.56
C ASP A 20 -40.56 -5.68 36.44
N ASP A 21 -40.30 -4.77 35.49
CA ASP A 21 -41.21 -4.51 34.36
C ASP A 21 -41.02 -5.56 33.25
N PRO A 22 -42.04 -6.40 32.94
CA PRO A 22 -41.94 -7.42 31.89
C PRO A 22 -41.72 -6.85 30.48
N PHE A 23 -41.95 -5.55 30.25
CA PHE A 23 -41.73 -4.88 28.97
C PHE A 23 -40.43 -4.08 28.89
N ALA A 24 -39.68 -3.91 29.99
CA ALA A 24 -38.41 -3.18 29.99
C ALA A 24 -37.41 -3.68 28.93
N PRO A 25 -37.23 -5.01 28.72
CA PRO A 25 -36.35 -5.52 27.67
C PRO A 25 -36.78 -5.15 26.24
N LEU A 26 -38.09 -4.99 26.00
CA LEU A 26 -38.61 -4.60 24.68
C LEU A 26 -38.38 -3.11 24.41
N LEU A 27 -38.43 -2.28 25.45
CA LEU A 27 -38.18 -0.85 25.36
C LEU A 27 -36.68 -0.54 25.20
N SER A 28 -35.79 -1.39 25.73
CA SER A 28 -34.33 -1.27 25.54
C SER A 28 -33.81 -1.96 24.28
N LEU A 29 -34.67 -2.67 23.54
CA LEU A 29 -34.28 -3.56 22.44
C LEU A 29 -33.54 -2.83 21.32
N GLU A 30 -33.98 -1.61 20.99
CA GLU A 30 -33.32 -0.75 19.99
C GLU A 30 -31.89 -0.43 20.41
N SER A 31 -31.69 0.01 21.66
CA SER A 31 -30.37 0.35 22.18
C SER A 31 -29.48 -0.89 22.27
N SER A 32 -30.00 -2.04 22.71
CA SER A 32 -29.22 -3.27 22.76
C SER A 32 -28.78 -3.75 21.37
N PHE A 33 -29.66 -3.69 20.36
CA PHE A 33 -29.27 -4.06 18.99
C PHE A 33 -28.33 -3.04 18.36
N TYR A 34 -28.46 -1.75 18.69
CA TYR A 34 -27.51 -0.74 18.24
C TYR A 34 -26.11 -1.00 18.81
N ASP A 35 -26.02 -1.21 20.13
CA ASP A 35 -24.76 -1.49 20.82
C ASP A 35 -24.14 -2.80 20.34
N GLU A 36 -24.96 -3.84 20.16
CA GLU A 36 -24.52 -5.13 19.61
C GLU A 36 -23.99 -4.98 18.18
N GLY A 37 -24.75 -4.32 17.31
CA GLY A 37 -24.35 -4.08 15.92
C GLY A 37 -23.09 -3.22 15.82
N TYR A 38 -22.96 -2.19 16.67
CA TYR A 38 -21.76 -1.36 16.74
C TYR A 38 -20.55 -2.16 17.23
N ALA A 39 -20.70 -2.93 18.31
CA ALA A 39 -19.63 -3.76 18.84
C ALA A 39 -19.16 -4.80 17.83
N LEU A 40 -20.10 -5.47 17.15
CA LEU A 40 -19.81 -6.44 16.10
C LEU A 40 -19.10 -5.79 14.92
N GLY A 41 -19.66 -4.70 14.39
CA GLY A 41 -19.09 -3.97 13.25
C GLY A 41 -17.72 -3.37 13.56
N HIS A 42 -17.50 -2.87 14.78
CA HIS A 42 -16.21 -2.35 15.20
C HIS A 42 -15.18 -3.47 15.37
N ALA A 43 -15.57 -4.60 15.98
CA ALA A 43 -14.69 -5.75 16.14
C ALA A 43 -14.27 -6.30 14.77
N GLU A 44 -15.23 -6.59 13.90
CA GLU A 44 -15.00 -7.11 12.54
C GLU A 44 -14.22 -6.10 11.71
N GLY A 45 -14.62 -4.83 11.69
CA GLY A 45 -13.95 -3.76 10.96
C GLY A 45 -12.49 -3.58 11.38
N SER A 46 -12.18 -3.69 12.68
CA SER A 46 -10.79 -3.62 13.17
C SER A 46 -9.95 -4.80 12.70
N THR A 47 -10.54 -6.01 12.65
CA THR A 47 -9.83 -7.21 12.19
C THR A 47 -9.65 -7.20 10.69
N SER A 48 -10.71 -6.91 9.94
CA SER A 48 -10.72 -6.80 8.48
C SER A 48 -9.74 -5.72 8.02
N GLY A 49 -9.77 -4.53 8.61
CA GLY A 49 -8.86 -3.44 8.26
C GLY A 49 -7.38 -3.78 8.48
N ARG A 50 -7.03 -4.53 9.54
CA ARG A 50 -5.65 -5.00 9.76
C ARG A 50 -5.23 -6.06 8.73
N ILE A 51 -6.13 -6.96 8.37
CA ILE A 51 -5.87 -8.01 7.38
C ILE A 51 -5.68 -7.37 6.00
N GLU A 52 -6.61 -6.50 5.61
CA GLU A 52 -6.57 -5.77 4.34
C GLU A 52 -5.34 -4.89 4.25
N GLY A 53 -5.00 -4.13 5.29
CA GLY A 53 -3.79 -3.31 5.31
C GLY A 53 -2.51 -4.12 5.11
N ARG A 54 -2.42 -5.31 5.72
CA ARG A 54 -1.28 -6.24 5.53
C ARG A 54 -1.25 -6.80 4.11
N LEU A 55 -2.39 -7.24 3.59
CA LEU A 55 -2.49 -7.80 2.25
C LEU A 55 -2.13 -6.74 1.19
N PHE A 56 -2.65 -5.53 1.35
CA PHE A 56 -2.37 -4.41 0.44
C PHE A 56 -0.90 -3.98 0.48
N GLY A 57 -0.30 -3.91 1.68
CA GLY A 57 1.13 -3.62 1.84
C GLY A 57 1.99 -4.66 1.13
N LEU A 58 1.69 -5.95 1.33
CA LEU A 58 2.37 -7.05 0.65
C LEU A 58 2.22 -6.97 -0.86
N SER A 59 1.00 -6.78 -1.38
CA SER A 59 0.77 -6.69 -2.82
C SER A 59 1.53 -5.53 -3.47
N ARG A 60 1.59 -4.37 -2.79
CA ARG A 60 2.37 -3.22 -3.27
C ARG A 60 3.86 -3.44 -3.19
N GLY A 61 4.34 -4.15 -2.16
CA GLY A 61 5.73 -4.59 -2.08
C GLY A 61 6.10 -5.46 -3.28
N PHE A 62 5.31 -6.52 -3.54
CA PHE A 62 5.58 -7.44 -4.66
C PHE A 62 5.60 -6.74 -6.02
N GLU A 63 4.66 -5.83 -6.30
CA GLU A 63 4.65 -5.04 -7.54
C GLU A 63 5.96 -4.27 -7.74
N LYS A 64 6.47 -3.64 -6.67
CA LYS A 64 7.74 -2.91 -6.69
C LYS A 64 8.95 -3.84 -6.90
N PHE A 65 8.98 -4.99 -6.22
CA PHE A 65 10.04 -6.00 -6.38
C PHE A 65 10.03 -6.65 -7.76
N GLU A 66 8.86 -6.90 -8.34
CA GLU A 66 8.72 -7.41 -9.71
C GLU A 66 9.33 -6.42 -10.70
N GLU A 67 9.01 -5.14 -10.57
CA GLU A 67 9.58 -4.10 -11.43
C GLU A 67 11.10 -4.00 -11.28
N MET A 68 11.61 -4.11 -10.04
CA MET A 68 13.04 -4.15 -9.77
C MET A 68 13.70 -5.38 -10.41
N GLY A 69 13.09 -6.56 -10.28
CA GLY A 69 13.55 -7.80 -10.89
C GLY A 69 13.56 -7.75 -12.42
N ARG A 70 12.57 -7.09 -13.03
CA ARG A 70 12.55 -6.83 -14.48
C ARG A 70 13.75 -6.00 -14.92
N LEU A 71 14.05 -4.92 -14.19
CA LEU A 71 15.23 -4.08 -14.46
C LEU A 71 16.54 -4.86 -14.27
N GLN A 72 16.62 -5.72 -13.25
CA GLN A 72 17.77 -6.60 -13.03
C GLN A 72 17.96 -7.59 -14.19
N GLY A 73 16.89 -8.20 -14.68
CA GLY A 73 16.93 -9.07 -15.86
C GLY A 73 17.42 -8.34 -17.10
N GLN A 74 16.92 -7.13 -17.35
CA GLN A 74 17.41 -6.28 -18.44
C GLN A 74 18.90 -5.94 -18.29
N ALA A 75 19.32 -5.56 -17.09
CA ALA A 75 20.72 -5.24 -16.80
C ALA A 75 21.65 -6.46 -16.99
N SER A 76 21.20 -7.65 -16.59
CA SER A 76 21.91 -8.91 -16.81
C SER A 76 22.05 -9.23 -18.32
N VAL A 77 20.99 -9.05 -19.10
CA VAL A 77 21.04 -9.24 -20.56
C VAL A 77 21.97 -8.22 -21.22
N TRP A 78 21.89 -6.94 -20.84
CA TRP A 78 22.75 -5.90 -21.41
C TRP A 78 24.23 -6.06 -21.02
N SER A 79 24.52 -6.50 -19.79
CA SER A 79 25.90 -6.79 -19.37
C SER A 79 26.48 -7.97 -20.15
N ALA A 80 25.74 -9.08 -20.29
CA ALA A 80 26.16 -10.22 -21.11
C ALA A 80 26.44 -9.82 -22.58
N ARG A 81 25.59 -8.95 -23.16
CA ARG A 81 25.75 -8.45 -24.53
C ARG A 81 26.96 -7.51 -24.71
N LEU A 82 27.43 -6.88 -23.64
CA LEU A 82 28.63 -6.03 -23.65
C LEU A 82 29.92 -6.83 -23.46
N GLU A 83 29.84 -7.99 -22.81
CA GLU A 83 30.98 -8.89 -22.57
C GLU A 83 31.28 -9.82 -23.74
N ASP A 84 30.34 -10.02 -24.67
CA ASP A 84 30.53 -10.90 -25.82
C ASP A 84 31.54 -10.31 -26.83
N PRO A 85 32.74 -10.92 -27.00
CA PRO A 85 33.78 -10.41 -27.89
C PRO A 85 33.40 -10.50 -29.37
N LYS A 86 32.37 -11.28 -29.75
CA LYS A 86 31.86 -11.31 -31.14
C LYS A 86 31.08 -10.04 -31.52
N ALA A 87 30.81 -9.15 -30.56
CA ALA A 87 30.05 -7.93 -30.77
C ALA A 87 30.73 -6.86 -31.64
N SER A 88 32.05 -6.91 -31.79
CA SER A 88 32.76 -5.92 -32.57
C SER A 88 32.49 -6.01 -34.07
N ASN A 89 32.01 -7.17 -34.58
CA ASN A 89 31.99 -7.47 -36.01
C ASN A 89 30.59 -7.72 -36.60
N ALA A 90 29.52 -7.72 -35.80
CA ALA A 90 28.17 -8.08 -36.24
C ALA A 90 27.26 -6.84 -36.35
N SER A 91 27.43 -6.04 -37.40
CA SER A 91 26.50 -4.92 -37.68
C SER A 91 25.23 -5.32 -38.45
N ASP A 92 25.17 -6.52 -39.05
CA ASP A 92 24.13 -6.80 -40.08
C ASP A 92 23.50 -8.21 -40.04
N ALA A 93 23.55 -8.92 -38.91
CA ALA A 93 22.90 -10.22 -38.81
C ALA A 93 21.43 -10.09 -38.37
N VAL A 94 20.53 -10.09 -39.35
CA VAL A 94 19.10 -10.39 -39.17
C VAL A 94 18.92 -11.87 -38.80
N SER A 95 18.01 -12.12 -37.86
CA SER A 95 17.23 -13.35 -37.61
C SER A 95 17.55 -14.27 -36.42
N SER A 96 16.44 -14.58 -35.73
CA SER A 96 16.00 -15.89 -35.24
C SER A 96 16.86 -16.67 -34.24
N GLY A 97 16.32 -16.79 -33.02
CA GLY A 97 16.49 -17.97 -32.18
C GLY A 97 17.78 -18.03 -31.35
N GLY A 98 17.77 -17.43 -30.17
CA GLY A 98 18.64 -17.83 -29.05
C GLY A 98 20.01 -17.17 -28.96
N ILE A 99 20.39 -16.28 -29.87
CA ILE A 99 21.67 -15.54 -29.79
C ILE A 99 21.36 -14.08 -29.46
N LEU A 100 21.84 -13.62 -28.30
CA LEU A 100 21.71 -12.21 -27.90
C LEU A 100 22.41 -11.33 -28.95
N THR A 101 21.70 -10.36 -29.51
CA THR A 101 22.30 -9.50 -30.54
C THR A 101 23.44 -8.70 -29.92
N PRO A 102 24.66 -8.78 -30.46
CA PRO A 102 25.80 -8.16 -29.83
C PRO A 102 25.73 -6.63 -29.90
N ILE A 103 26.13 -5.94 -28.82
CA ILE A 103 26.08 -4.47 -28.73
C ILE A 103 27.50 -3.91 -28.84
N LYS A 104 27.69 -2.85 -29.64
CA LYS A 104 28.97 -2.12 -29.68
C LYS A 104 29.27 -1.46 -28.32
N PRO A 105 30.31 -1.90 -27.58
CA PRO A 105 30.46 -1.52 -26.18
C PRO A 105 31.19 -0.17 -26.06
N THR A 106 30.47 0.89 -25.69
CA THR A 106 31.06 2.20 -25.35
C THR A 106 31.34 2.30 -23.85
N ASP A 107 32.41 3.01 -23.44
CA ASP A 107 32.75 3.17 -22.01
C ASP A 107 31.62 3.81 -21.20
N ARG A 108 30.91 4.77 -21.80
CA ARG A 108 29.75 5.42 -21.17
C ARG A 108 28.63 4.41 -20.91
N LEU A 109 28.31 3.57 -21.89
CA LEU A 109 27.27 2.55 -21.78
C LEU A 109 27.65 1.50 -20.73
N ARG A 110 28.90 1.00 -20.73
CA ARG A 110 29.39 0.06 -19.70
C ARG A 110 29.22 0.61 -18.29
N LYS A 111 29.56 1.89 -18.07
CA LYS A 111 29.39 2.55 -16.77
C LYS A 111 27.92 2.65 -16.35
N GLN A 112 27.01 2.97 -17.29
CA GLN A 112 25.58 3.03 -16.95
C GLN A 112 25.00 1.64 -16.65
N VAL A 113 25.35 0.62 -17.44
CA VAL A 113 24.89 -0.76 -17.22
C VAL A 113 25.43 -1.30 -15.89
N ARG A 114 26.71 -1.08 -15.57
CA ARG A 114 27.29 -1.48 -14.28
C ARG A 114 26.57 -0.83 -13.11
N ARG A 115 26.33 0.48 -13.18
CA ARG A 115 25.59 1.18 -12.13
C ARG A 115 24.15 0.67 -12.01
N LEU A 116 23.51 0.31 -13.11
CA LEU A 116 22.18 -0.30 -13.07
C LEU A 116 22.24 -1.64 -12.32
N VAL A 117 23.17 -2.53 -12.67
CA VAL A 117 23.37 -3.82 -11.97
C VAL A 117 23.62 -3.64 -10.48
N GLU A 118 24.43 -2.65 -10.09
CA GLU A 118 24.70 -2.35 -8.67
C GLU A 118 23.44 -1.86 -7.92
N LEU A 119 22.57 -1.09 -8.59
CA LEU A 119 21.30 -0.63 -8.00
C LEU A 119 20.26 -1.74 -7.89
N THR A 120 20.34 -2.75 -8.75
CA THR A 120 19.36 -3.83 -8.88
C THR A 120 19.84 -5.17 -8.31
N ASP A 121 20.96 -5.17 -7.59
CA ASP A 121 21.55 -6.36 -6.96
C ASP A 121 20.66 -6.87 -5.80
N PRO A 122 20.13 -8.10 -5.87
CA PRO A 122 19.23 -8.65 -4.85
C PRO A 122 19.88 -8.74 -3.46
N GLU A 123 21.19 -8.97 -3.38
CA GLU A 123 21.89 -9.10 -2.09
C GLU A 123 22.10 -7.74 -1.41
N ALA A 124 22.09 -6.66 -2.19
CA ALA A 124 22.26 -5.32 -1.66
C ALA A 124 20.94 -4.72 -1.15
N VAL A 125 19.80 -5.25 -1.58
CA VAL A 125 18.47 -4.68 -1.31
C VAL A 125 17.90 -5.24 -0.02
N SER A 126 17.56 -4.36 0.93
CA SER A 126 16.84 -4.76 2.14
C SER A 126 15.43 -5.25 1.79
N THR A 127 15.04 -6.37 2.37
CA THR A 127 13.69 -6.95 2.26
C THR A 127 12.89 -6.75 3.55
N GLU A 128 13.41 -5.97 4.49
CA GLU A 128 12.75 -5.64 5.73
C GLU A 128 11.65 -4.60 5.50
N ASN A 129 10.48 -4.82 6.11
CA ASN A 129 9.36 -3.86 6.07
C ASN A 129 9.49 -2.79 7.18
N SER A 130 10.67 -2.19 7.30
CA SER A 130 10.92 -1.01 8.13
C SER A 130 10.73 0.25 7.30
N GLU A 131 10.45 1.39 7.94
CA GLU A 131 10.27 2.67 7.24
C GLU A 131 11.53 3.03 6.42
N ASP A 132 12.71 2.87 7.02
CA ASP A 132 13.99 3.10 6.36
C ASP A 132 14.22 2.10 5.20
N GLY A 133 13.93 0.81 5.40
CA GLY A 133 14.10 -0.22 4.36
C GLY A 133 13.22 0.03 3.13
N VAL A 134 11.99 0.48 3.34
CA VAL A 134 11.06 0.84 2.25
C VAL A 134 11.51 2.11 1.53
N ALA A 135 11.97 3.12 2.28
CA ALA A 135 12.45 4.38 1.69
C ALA A 135 13.70 4.16 0.82
N ASP A 136 14.68 3.41 1.33
CA ASP A 136 15.89 3.03 0.60
C ASP A 136 15.57 2.25 -0.67
N PHE A 137 14.63 1.30 -0.58
CA PHE A 137 14.17 0.52 -1.73
C PHE A 137 13.56 1.44 -2.80
N ASP A 138 12.68 2.36 -2.41
CA ASP A 138 11.99 3.26 -3.33
C ASP A 138 12.95 4.22 -4.03
N GLU A 139 13.96 4.74 -3.31
CA GLU A 139 15.01 5.57 -3.88
C GLU A 139 15.81 4.78 -4.93
N ARG A 140 16.23 3.56 -4.61
CA ARG A 140 16.96 2.69 -5.55
C ARG A 140 16.13 2.33 -6.78
N LEU A 141 14.87 1.97 -6.59
CA LEU A 141 13.98 1.65 -7.69
C LEU A 141 13.80 2.85 -8.63
N LYS A 142 13.63 4.06 -8.07
CA LYS A 142 13.54 5.29 -8.86
C LYS A 142 14.81 5.55 -9.67
N ASP A 143 15.97 5.43 -9.05
CA ASP A 143 17.27 5.61 -9.72
C ASP A 143 17.49 4.54 -10.80
N ALA A 144 17.17 3.28 -10.52
CA ALA A 144 17.30 2.18 -11.46
C ALA A 144 16.39 2.37 -12.68
N LYS A 145 15.14 2.81 -12.50
CA LYS A 145 14.25 3.18 -13.62
C LYS A 145 14.88 4.26 -14.50
N ALA A 146 15.40 5.31 -13.89
CA ALA A 146 16.07 6.39 -14.62
C ALA A 146 17.28 5.87 -15.41
N LYS A 147 18.09 4.98 -14.82
CA LYS A 147 19.22 4.33 -15.49
C LYS A 147 18.79 3.40 -16.62
N GLY A 148 17.74 2.61 -16.42
CA GLY A 148 17.17 1.75 -17.45
C GLY A 148 16.78 2.55 -18.70
N VAL A 149 16.05 3.65 -18.53
CA VAL A 149 15.67 4.55 -19.63
C VAL A 149 16.89 5.10 -20.37
N VAL A 150 17.93 5.51 -19.64
CA VAL A 150 19.17 6.02 -20.24
C VAL A 150 19.86 4.94 -21.08
N VAL A 151 19.95 3.70 -20.57
CA VAL A 151 20.57 2.58 -21.28
C VAL A 151 19.77 2.20 -22.52
N SER A 152 18.45 2.03 -22.40
CA SER A 152 17.58 1.72 -23.55
C SER A 152 17.68 2.78 -24.65
N ARG A 153 17.74 4.07 -24.27
CA ARG A 153 17.92 5.16 -25.22
C ARG A 153 19.28 5.15 -25.91
N MET A 154 20.35 4.77 -25.20
CA MET A 154 21.68 4.61 -25.80
C MET A 154 21.75 3.46 -26.81
N LEU A 155 20.94 2.41 -26.61
CA LEU A 155 20.89 1.23 -27.47
C LEU A 155 19.96 1.38 -28.68
N GLY A 156 19.14 2.42 -28.71
CA GLY A 156 18.14 2.60 -29.77
C GLY A 156 16.98 1.59 -29.71
N GLU A 157 16.86 0.80 -28.64
CA GLU A 157 15.82 -0.22 -28.42
C GLU A 157 14.44 0.38 -28.08
N SER A 158 14.21 1.66 -28.42
CA SER A 158 13.04 2.46 -28.04
C SER A 158 11.70 2.03 -28.65
N GLY A 159 11.61 0.86 -29.30
CA GLY A 159 10.49 0.50 -30.18
C GLY A 159 9.66 -0.72 -29.80
N SER A 160 9.99 -1.47 -28.74
CA SER A 160 9.27 -2.72 -28.44
C SER A 160 9.30 -3.05 -26.94
N VAL A 161 8.54 -2.30 -26.13
CA VAL A 161 7.70 -2.79 -25.02
C VAL A 161 6.86 -1.59 -24.59
N THR A 162 5.65 -1.50 -25.12
CA THR A 162 4.53 -0.84 -24.44
C THR A 162 4.15 -1.66 -23.22
N ASP A 163 3.99 -1.01 -22.07
CA ASP A 163 2.76 -1.19 -21.30
C ASP A 163 2.20 0.19 -20.96
N GLN A 164 1.09 0.49 -21.61
CA GLN A 164 0.14 1.52 -21.22
C GLN A 164 -0.77 0.87 -20.19
N GLY A 165 -0.64 1.26 -18.92
CA GLY A 165 -1.41 0.58 -17.87
C GLY A 165 -1.24 1.16 -16.48
N ARG A 166 -1.09 2.49 -16.33
CA ARG A 166 -1.28 3.12 -15.02
C ARG A 166 -2.08 4.39 -15.18
N GLU A 167 -3.39 4.24 -15.08
CA GLU A 167 -4.26 5.35 -14.71
C GLU A 167 -3.75 5.92 -13.39
N GLU A 168 -3.32 7.18 -13.42
CA GLU A 168 -3.23 8.01 -12.23
C GLU A 168 -4.66 8.26 -11.72
N SER A 169 -5.23 7.31 -10.97
CA SER A 169 -6.32 7.63 -10.05
C SER A 169 -5.70 8.33 -8.84
N GLY A 170 -5.52 9.64 -8.99
CA GLY A 170 -4.97 10.54 -7.98
C GLY A 170 -5.41 11.98 -8.23
N LYS A 171 -6.56 12.19 -8.87
CA LYS A 171 -7.22 13.49 -8.89
C LYS A 171 -7.80 13.70 -7.49
N THR A 172 -7.07 14.38 -6.62
CA THR A 172 -7.64 15.02 -5.44
C THR A 172 -8.65 16.05 -5.94
N VAL A 173 -9.91 15.61 -6.07
CA VAL A 173 -11.06 16.51 -6.09
C VAL A 173 -11.03 17.24 -4.76
N LYS A 174 -10.75 18.54 -4.81
CA LYS A 174 -11.03 19.49 -3.74
C LYS A 174 -12.55 19.57 -3.60
N GLY A 175 -13.13 18.58 -2.92
CA GLY A 175 -14.50 18.61 -2.46
C GLY A 175 -14.55 19.52 -1.25
N THR A 176 -15.01 20.76 -1.45
CA THR A 176 -15.62 21.53 -0.37
C THR A 176 -16.95 20.86 -0.06
N GLY A 177 -16.89 19.76 0.69
CA GLY A 177 -18.06 19.17 1.33
C GLY A 177 -18.35 19.97 2.58
N GLU A 178 -19.38 20.81 2.52
CA GLU A 178 -20.12 21.20 3.70
C GLU A 178 -20.56 19.91 4.40
N MET A 179 -19.87 19.55 5.48
CA MET A 179 -20.25 18.48 6.37
C MET A 179 -21.34 19.06 7.26
N GLU A 180 -22.59 18.77 6.92
CA GLU A 180 -23.73 19.12 7.77
C GLU A 180 -23.52 18.48 9.15
N ASP A 181 -23.42 19.37 10.14
CA ASP A 181 -23.26 19.13 11.56
C ASP A 181 -24.48 18.39 12.11
N PHE A 182 -24.38 17.06 12.20
CA PHE A 182 -25.37 16.24 12.88
C PHE A 182 -24.91 15.95 14.30
N GLY A 183 -25.35 16.79 15.23
CA GLY A 183 -25.53 16.42 16.63
C GLY A 183 -25.02 17.45 17.65
N GLY A 184 -25.93 18.20 18.27
CA GLY A 184 -25.55 18.90 19.51
C GLY A 184 -26.52 19.91 20.10
N VAL A 185 -27.50 19.40 20.86
CA VAL A 185 -28.03 20.03 22.10
C VAL A 185 -28.93 21.28 21.95
N VAL A 186 -30.22 21.01 22.10
CA VAL A 186 -31.20 21.95 22.65
C VAL A 186 -30.77 22.40 24.06
N LYS A 187 -30.51 23.69 24.24
CA LYS A 187 -30.48 24.32 25.57
C LYS A 187 -31.40 25.54 25.58
N GLY A 188 -32.50 25.39 26.32
CA GLY A 188 -33.48 26.46 26.50
C GLY A 188 -33.02 27.55 27.47
N LYS A 189 -33.68 28.71 27.29
CA LYS A 189 -33.94 29.83 28.22
C LYS A 189 -32.76 30.62 28.81
N ALA A 190 -32.77 31.94 28.54
CA ALA A 190 -33.00 32.94 29.59
C ALA A 190 -33.52 34.25 28.97
N LYS A 191 -34.63 34.74 29.53
CA LYS A 191 -35.27 36.03 29.24
C LYS A 191 -34.50 37.10 30.04
N GLY A 192 -34.09 38.18 29.38
CA GLY A 192 -33.72 39.45 30.00
C GLY A 192 -34.76 40.49 29.61
#